data_AF-H6WSM2-F1
#
_entry.id   AF-H6WSM2-F1
#
_cell.length_a   1.000
_cell.length_b   1.000
_cell.length_c   1.000
_cell.angle_alpha   90.00
_cell.angle_beta   90.00
_cell.angle_gamma   90.00
#
_symmetry.space_group_name_H-M   'P 1'
#
loop_
_entity.id
_entity.type
_entity.pdbx_description
1 polymer ?
#
loop_
_entity_poly.entity_id
_entity_poly.type
_entity_poly.pdbx_seq_one_letter_code
_entity_poly.pdbx_strand_id
1 'polypeptide(L)' 'MASYPLLVAPPEALLKPLAMTKRLLLGPGPSNLPPRVMAAGGLQVISHMQEEMYQIM' A
#
# COMPACT_ATOMS: atom_id res chain seq x y z
N MET A 1 7.63 1.14 27.59
CA MET A 1 7.60 2.57 27.19
C MET A 1 9.02 3.10 27.23
N ALA A 2 9.35 4.08 26.39
CA ALA A 2 10.72 4.61 26.31
C ALA A 2 11.12 5.32 27.62
N SER A 3 12.41 5.22 27.96
CA SER A 3 13.00 5.85 29.15
C SER A 3 13.17 7.37 29.02
N TYR A 4 12.97 7.92 27.82
CA TYR A 4 13.16 9.32 27.46
C TYR A 4 12.00 9.82 26.59
N PRO A 5 11.67 11.12 26.62
CA PRO A 5 10.61 11.68 25.80
C PRO A 5 10.96 11.64 24.30
N LEU A 6 9.94 11.44 23.47
CA LEU A 6 10.08 11.58 22.02
C LEU A 6 10.18 13.07 21.67
N LEU A 7 11.25 13.44 20.95
CA LEU A 7 11.48 14.83 20.52
C LEU A 7 10.72 15.20 19.24
N VAL A 8 10.23 14.20 18.52
CA VAL A 8 9.50 14.39 17.26
C VAL A 8 8.01 14.16 17.53
N ALA A 9 7.22 15.20 17.32
CA ALA A 9 5.77 15.12 17.41
C ALA A 9 5.19 14.29 16.24
N PRO A 10 4.01 13.66 16.41
CA PRO A 10 3.32 13.00 15.31
C PRO A 10 3.06 13.98 14.14
N PRO A 11 3.37 13.61 12.89
CA PRO A 11 3.10 14.49 11.75
C PRO A 11 1.59 14.69 11.54
N GLU A 12 1.12 15.93 11.67
CA GLU A 12 -0.32 16.25 11.54
C GLU A 12 -0.91 15.84 10.19
N ALA A 13 -0.10 15.83 9.12
CA ALA A 13 -0.54 15.43 7.79
C ALA A 13 -1.00 13.96 7.72
N LEU A 14 -0.37 13.07 8.51
CA LEU A 14 -0.70 11.64 8.53
C LEU A 14 -1.94 11.32 9.37
N LEU A 15 -2.44 12.31 10.13
CA LEU A 15 -3.69 12.19 10.87
C LEU A 15 -4.92 12.38 9.96
N LYS A 16 -4.72 12.89 8.74
CA LYS A 16 -5.79 13.07 7.75
C LYS A 16 -5.95 11.79 6.92
N PRO A 17 -7.18 11.44 6.49
CA PRO A 17 -7.39 10.32 5.57
C PRO A 17 -6.60 10.50 4.27
N LEU A 18 -6.02 9.41 3.77
CA LEU A 18 -5.37 9.39 2.46
C LEU A 18 -6.43 9.56 1.35
N ALA A 19 -6.24 10.55 0.48
CA ALA A 19 -7.12 10.80 -0.65
C ALA A 19 -6.33 10.77 -1.97
N MET A 20 -6.91 10.16 -3.01
CA MET A 20 -6.34 10.08 -4.34
C MET A 20 -7.35 10.59 -5.38
N THR A 21 -6.85 11.25 -6.43
CA THR A 21 -7.68 11.73 -7.54
C THR A 21 -7.84 10.64 -8.61
N LYS A 22 -9.04 10.53 -9.19
CA LYS A 22 -9.30 9.62 -10.32
C LYS A 22 -8.80 10.26 -11.62
N ARG A 23 -7.83 9.63 -12.28
CA ARG A 23 -7.23 10.10 -13.54
C ARG A 23 -7.10 8.95 -14.54
N LEU A 24 -7.34 9.24 -15.82
CA LEU A 24 -7.01 8.35 -16.93
C LEU A 24 -5.55 8.63 -17.36
N LEU A 25 -4.71 7.61 -17.31
CA LEU A 25 -3.26 7.69 -17.52
C LEU A 25 -2.92 7.18 -18.93
N LEU A 26 -2.74 8.11 -19.88
CA LEU A 26 -2.39 7.82 -21.29
C LEU A 26 -0.95 8.25 -21.64
N GLY A 27 -0.10 8.46 -20.63
CA GLY A 27 1.33 8.74 -20.82
C GLY A 27 2.16 7.47 -21.07
N PRO A 28 3.49 7.59 -21.17
CA PRO A 28 4.39 6.44 -21.40
C PRO A 28 4.45 5.44 -20.24
N GLY A 29 3.84 5.75 -19.09
CA GLY A 29 3.76 4.90 -17.91
C GLY A 29 3.93 5.70 -16.61
N PRO A 30 3.41 5.19 -15.47
CA PRO A 30 2.62 3.96 -15.30
C PRO A 30 1.18 4.07 -15.84
N SER A 31 0.55 2.93 -16.13
CA SER A 31 -0.83 2.85 -16.62
C SER A 31 -1.85 2.63 -15.49
N ASN A 32 -3.13 2.83 -15.77
CA ASN A 32 -4.21 2.49 -14.83
C ASN A 32 -4.28 0.98 -14.59
N LEU A 33 -4.53 0.57 -13.35
CA LEU A 33 -4.70 -0.84 -12.99
C LEU A 33 -6.08 -1.36 -13.41
N PRO A 34 -6.18 -2.57 -14.00
CA PRO A 34 -7.47 -3.22 -14.20
C PRO A 34 -8.09 -3.63 -12.85
N PRO A 35 -9.43 -3.77 -12.76
CA PRO A 35 -10.11 -4.07 -11.49
C PRO A 35 -9.56 -5.28 -10.73
N ARG A 36 -9.16 -6.34 -11.46
CA ARG A 36 -8.60 -7.56 -10.85
C ARG A 36 -7.28 -7.32 -10.12
N VAL A 37 -6.39 -6.49 -10.68
CA VAL A 37 -5.10 -6.17 -10.05
C VAL A 37 -5.30 -5.23 -8.86
N MET A 38 -6.23 -4.28 -8.98
CA MET A 38 -6.62 -3.41 -7.86
C MET A 38 -7.17 -4.23 -6.68
N ALA A 39 -8.04 -5.21 -6.94
CA ALA A 39 -8.59 -6.08 -5.92
C ALA A 39 -7.51 -6.97 -5.26
N ALA A 40 -6.55 -7.48 -6.05
CA ALA A 40 -5.45 -8.30 -5.53
C ALA A 40 -4.57 -7.55 -4.52
N GLY A 41 -4.36 -6.24 -4.70
CA GLY A 41 -3.58 -5.41 -3.77
C GLY A 41 -4.23 -5.20 -2.39
N GLY A 42 -5.53 -5.51 -2.25
CA GLY A 42 -6.25 -5.46 -0.98
C GLY A 42 -6.34 -6.81 -0.24
N LEU A 43 -5.71 -7.87 -0.77
CA LEU A 43 -5.70 -9.18 -0.13
C LEU A 43 -4.79 -9.20 1.10
N GLN A 44 -5.09 -10.10 2.03
CA GLN A 44 -4.33 -10.28 3.27
C GLN A 44 -2.91 -10.77 2.97
N VAL A 45 -1.93 -10.29 3.75
CA VAL A 45 -0.56 -10.78 3.68
C VAL A 45 -0.50 -12.25 4.12
N ILE A 46 0.17 -13.05 3.31
CA ILE A 46 0.47 -14.47 3.55
C ILE A 46 1.99 -14.66 3.69
N SER A 47 2.43 -15.79 4.25
CA SER A 47 3.87 -16.06 4.37
C SER A 47 4.48 -16.24 2.99
N HIS A 48 5.67 -15.70 2.77
CA HIS A 48 6.38 -15.86 1.50
C HIS A 48 6.93 -17.29 1.30
N MET A 49 6.93 -18.13 2.33
CA MET A 49 7.40 -19.53 2.27
C MET A 49 6.27 -20.57 2.44
N GLN A 50 5.01 -20.15 2.36
CA GLN A 50 3.91 -21.12 2.38
C GLN A 50 3.71 -21.77 1.00
N GLU A 51 3.09 -22.94 0.99
CA GLU A 51 2.91 -23.77 -0.21
C GLU A 51 2.27 -23.00 -1.37
N GLU A 52 1.23 -22.20 -1.11
CA GLU A 52 0.50 -21.47 -2.14
C GLU A 52 1.38 -20.42 -2.84
N MET A 53 2.35 -19.83 -2.12
CA MET A 53 3.26 -18.84 -2.70
C MET A 53 4.20 -19.48 -3.73
N TYR A 54 4.59 -20.74 -3.52
CA TYR A 54 5.43 -21.47 -4.48
C TYR A 54 4.68 -21.83 -5.78
N GLN A 55 3.34 -21.74 -5.80
CA GLN A 55 2.54 -22.01 -7.01
C GLN A 55 2.40 -20.78 -7.93
N ILE A 56 2.82 -19.59 -7.47
CA ILE A 56 2.66 -18.30 -8.17
C ILE A 56 3.98 -17.57 -8.44
N MET A 57 5.10 -18.01 -7.85
CA MET A 57 6.45 -17.61 -8.23
C MET A 57 6.96 -18.43 -9.40
#